data_AF-A0A090Z218-F1
#
_entry.id   AF-A0A090Z218-F1
#
_cell.length_a   1.000
_cell.length_b   1.000
_cell.length_c   1.000
_cell.angle_alpha   90.00
_cell.angle_beta   90.00
_cell.angle_gamma   90.00
#
_symmetry.space_group_name_H-M   'P 1'
#
loop_
_entity.id
_entity.type
_entity.pdbx_description
1 polymer ?
#
loop_
_entity_poly.entity_id
_entity_poly.type
_entity_poly.pdbx_seq_one_letter_code
_entity_poly.pdbx_strand_id
1 'polypeptide(L)'
;MQEDKNKDKRKSIFIMLALAIAGVTFLNIFLYARNDETGDVKQLKVKNQVLQTENEELKKKVKETFPSEQEQQRQAYLSTVEKFIQLSFHREKQGYEERRAQAKKLMKDEVFQLFYPTDTFEMDDTYVSKPSDMKLYLQAYMIGASQVEVIAEFQNTMTIGANGTTDKTKNVMKVTVQKTQENWQVTNVEELSVQIIAS
;
A
#
# COMPACT_ATOMS: atom_id res chain seq x y z
N MET A 1 -58.19 -68.54 43.84
CA MET A 1 -58.46 -67.48 42.84
C MET A 1 -57.94 -66.13 43.33
N GLN A 2 -56.62 -65.89 43.27
CA GLN A 2 -56.04 -64.56 43.60
C GLN A 2 -54.86 -64.17 42.67
N GLU A 3 -54.46 -65.02 41.72
CA GLU A 3 -53.29 -64.75 40.86
C GLU A 3 -53.58 -63.86 39.64
N ASP A 4 -54.78 -63.91 39.06
CA ASP A 4 -55.07 -63.24 37.78
C ASP A 4 -55.25 -61.71 37.92
N LYS A 5 -55.90 -61.26 39.01
CA LYS A 5 -56.16 -59.82 39.24
C LYS A 5 -54.88 -58.99 39.42
N ASN A 6 -53.80 -59.63 39.87
CA ASN A 6 -52.53 -58.96 40.15
C ASN A 6 -51.64 -58.85 38.89
N LYS A 7 -51.91 -59.66 37.85
CA LYS A 7 -51.20 -59.59 36.55
C LYS A 7 -51.73 -58.44 35.69
N ASP A 8 -53.05 -58.22 35.67
CA ASP A 8 -53.66 -57.13 34.93
C ASP A 8 -53.43 -55.75 35.54
N LYS A 9 -53.44 -55.63 36.88
CA LYS A 9 -53.02 -54.39 37.55
C LYS A 9 -51.56 -54.05 37.26
N ARG A 10 -50.66 -55.04 37.28
CA ARG A 10 -49.25 -54.81 36.93
C ARG A 10 -49.09 -54.37 35.48
N LYS A 11 -49.79 -55.00 34.52
CA LYS A 11 -49.81 -54.57 33.12
C LYS A 11 -50.35 -53.15 32.93
N SER A 12 -51.44 -52.79 33.61
CA SER A 12 -52.00 -51.43 33.56
C SER A 12 -51.04 -50.38 34.14
N ILE A 13 -50.35 -50.70 35.24
CA ILE A 13 -49.33 -49.83 35.83
C ILE A 13 -48.13 -49.69 34.89
N PHE A 14 -47.70 -50.77 34.22
CA PHE A 14 -46.63 -50.73 33.22
C PHE A 14 -46.99 -49.89 32.00
N ILE A 15 -48.23 -49.97 31.50
CA ILE A 15 -48.70 -49.15 30.37
C ILE A 15 -48.76 -47.67 30.75
N MET A 16 -49.27 -47.36 31.95
CA MET A 16 -49.34 -45.99 32.44
C MET A 16 -47.93 -45.41 32.68
N LEU A 17 -47.00 -46.22 33.20
CA LEU A 17 -45.60 -45.84 33.36
C LEU A 17 -44.91 -45.62 32.01
N ALA A 18 -45.17 -46.48 31.02
CA ALA A 18 -44.64 -46.32 29.66
C ALA A 18 -45.14 -45.03 28.98
N LEU A 19 -46.42 -44.69 29.16
CA LEU A 19 -46.99 -43.44 28.66
C LEU A 19 -46.42 -42.22 29.39
N ALA A 20 -46.18 -42.31 30.70
CA ALA A 20 -45.55 -41.24 31.47
C ALA A 20 -44.09 -41.03 31.04
N ILE A 21 -43.32 -42.10 30.86
CA ILE A 21 -41.94 -42.03 30.37
C ILE A 21 -41.92 -41.45 28.96
N ALA A 22 -42.75 -41.95 28.04
CA ALA A 22 -42.84 -41.42 26.68
C ALA A 22 -43.24 -39.92 26.66
N GLY A 23 -44.17 -39.52 27.52
CA GLY A 23 -44.58 -38.12 27.68
C GLY A 23 -43.45 -37.24 28.21
N VAL A 24 -42.72 -37.69 29.23
CA VAL A 24 -41.58 -36.94 29.78
C VAL A 24 -40.43 -36.89 28.76
N THR A 25 -40.14 -37.97 28.03
CA THR A 25 -39.12 -37.96 26.97
C THR A 25 -39.50 -37.02 25.84
N PHE A 26 -40.77 -36.99 25.42
CA PHE A 26 -41.25 -36.09 24.38
C PHE A 26 -41.23 -34.62 24.84
N LEU A 27 -41.62 -34.34 26.09
CA LEU A 27 -41.51 -33.00 26.69
C LEU A 27 -40.05 -32.55 26.84
N ASN A 28 -39.15 -33.46 27.23
CA ASN A 28 -37.73 -33.13 27.38
C ASN A 28 -37.11 -32.80 26.01
N ILE A 29 -37.41 -33.58 24.96
CA ILE A 29 -36.96 -33.30 23.59
C ILE A 29 -37.60 -32.01 23.06
N PHE A 30 -38.90 -31.78 23.31
CA PHE A 30 -39.61 -30.58 22.85
C PHE A 30 -39.10 -29.29 23.52
N LEU A 31 -38.77 -29.34 24.80
CA LEU A 31 -38.16 -28.22 25.52
C LEU A 31 -36.69 -28.00 25.11
N TYR A 32 -35.94 -29.07 24.83
CA TYR A 32 -34.56 -28.97 24.33
C TYR A 32 -34.53 -28.36 22.91
N ALA A 33 -35.40 -28.83 22.01
CA ALA A 33 -35.52 -28.31 20.64
C ALA A 33 -35.92 -26.82 20.59
N ARG A 34 -36.68 -26.34 21.57
CA ARG A 34 -37.09 -24.92 21.64
C ARG A 34 -36.01 -23.99 22.23
N ASN A 35 -35.07 -24.52 23.01
CA ASN A 35 -34.01 -23.73 23.67
C ASN A 35 -32.69 -23.68 22.88
N ASP A 36 -32.39 -24.66 22.03
CA ASP A 36 -31.08 -24.76 21.35
C ASP A 36 -31.02 -24.01 19.99
N GLU A 37 -32.10 -24.00 19.20
CA GLU A 37 -32.05 -23.45 17.83
C GLU A 37 -32.13 -21.92 17.73
N THR A 38 -32.53 -21.21 18.79
CA THR A 38 -32.82 -19.77 18.69
C THR A 38 -31.69 -18.89 19.25
N GLY A 39 -30.91 -19.38 20.20
CA GLY A 39 -29.83 -18.63 20.86
C GLY A 39 -28.60 -18.49 19.98
N ASP A 40 -28.07 -19.62 19.51
CA ASP A 40 -26.86 -19.64 18.68
C ASP A 40 -27.11 -19.07 17.29
N VAL A 41 -28.25 -19.34 16.66
CA VAL A 41 -28.57 -18.76 15.34
C VAL A 41 -28.76 -17.25 15.43
N LYS A 42 -29.36 -16.72 16.51
CA LYS A 42 -29.46 -15.27 16.71
C LYS A 42 -28.10 -14.66 17.02
N GLN A 43 -27.27 -15.30 17.86
CA GLN A 43 -25.92 -14.82 18.14
C GLN A 43 -25.02 -14.89 16.89
N LEU A 44 -25.12 -15.93 16.07
CA LEU A 44 -24.42 -16.08 14.80
C LEU A 44 -24.89 -15.06 13.77
N LYS A 45 -26.18 -14.73 13.74
CA LYS A 45 -26.73 -13.70 12.86
C LYS A 45 -26.31 -12.30 13.29
N VAL A 46 -26.33 -12.01 14.59
CA VAL A 46 -25.82 -10.76 15.16
C VAL A 46 -24.31 -10.63 14.95
N LYS A 47 -23.53 -11.69 15.20
CA LYS A 47 -22.09 -11.72 14.91
C LYS A 47 -21.82 -11.54 13.41
N ASN A 48 -22.56 -12.18 12.53
CA ASN A 48 -22.42 -11.97 11.08
C ASN A 48 -22.75 -10.53 10.68
N GLN A 49 -23.82 -9.94 11.23
CA GLN A 49 -24.17 -8.55 10.95
C GLN A 49 -23.12 -7.58 11.48
N VAL A 50 -22.63 -7.78 12.71
CA VAL A 50 -21.53 -6.98 13.28
C VAL A 50 -20.27 -7.13 12.44
N LEU A 51 -19.89 -8.35 12.05
CA LEU A 51 -18.73 -8.60 11.19
C LEU A 51 -18.90 -8.02 9.77
N GLN A 52 -20.12 -7.97 9.23
CA GLN A 52 -20.40 -7.30 7.96
C GLN A 52 -20.24 -5.79 8.10
N THR A 53 -20.82 -5.20 9.13
CA THR A 53 -20.70 -3.76 9.42
C THR A 53 -19.25 -3.38 9.70
N GLU A 54 -18.52 -4.16 10.50
CA GLU A 54 -17.09 -3.96 10.74
C GLU A 54 -16.29 -4.13 9.45
N ASN A 55 -16.59 -5.10 8.59
CA ASN A 55 -15.94 -5.22 7.29
C ASN A 55 -16.22 -4.02 6.38
N GLU A 56 -17.45 -3.48 6.38
CA GLU A 56 -17.80 -2.29 5.61
C GLU A 56 -17.14 -1.03 6.18
N GLU A 57 -17.10 -0.88 7.50
CA GLU A 57 -16.41 0.22 8.18
C GLU A 57 -14.90 0.12 8.02
N LEU A 58 -14.31 -1.08 8.08
CA LEU A 58 -12.89 -1.31 7.80
C LEU A 58 -12.58 -1.06 6.34
N LYS A 59 -13.42 -1.50 5.39
CA LYS A 59 -13.29 -1.14 3.97
C LYS A 59 -13.40 0.36 3.76
N LYS A 60 -14.29 1.04 4.49
CA LYS A 60 -14.48 2.49 4.44
C LYS A 60 -13.27 3.21 5.05
N LYS A 61 -12.78 2.79 6.22
CA LYS A 61 -11.56 3.31 6.85
C LYS A 61 -10.33 3.05 5.99
N VAL A 62 -10.21 1.89 5.36
CA VAL A 62 -9.16 1.58 4.37
C VAL A 62 -9.30 2.51 3.16
N LYS A 63 -10.50 2.72 2.64
CA LYS A 63 -10.77 3.66 1.53
C LYS A 63 -10.53 5.14 1.92
N GLU A 64 -10.69 5.48 3.18
CA GLU A 64 -10.45 6.82 3.74
C GLU A 64 -8.96 7.03 4.11
N THR A 65 -8.22 5.95 4.41
CA THR A 65 -6.81 6.00 4.85
C THR A 65 -5.83 5.72 3.71
N PHE A 66 -6.23 4.97 2.67
CA PHE A 66 -5.43 4.80 1.47
C PHE A 66 -5.65 5.95 0.51
N PRO A 67 -4.58 6.55 -0.05
CA PRO A 67 -4.72 7.44 -1.20
C PRO A 67 -5.54 6.72 -2.28
N SER A 68 -6.46 7.44 -2.92
CA SER A 68 -7.23 6.90 -4.05
C SER A 68 -6.29 6.29 -5.10
N GLU A 69 -6.75 5.37 -5.94
CA GLU A 69 -5.90 4.78 -6.99
C GLU A 69 -5.23 5.87 -7.87
N GLN A 70 -5.92 6.99 -8.07
CA GLN A 70 -5.39 8.17 -8.76
C GLN A 70 -4.25 8.83 -7.98
N GLU A 71 -4.41 9.01 -6.67
CA GLU A 71 -3.37 9.56 -5.81
C GLU A 71 -2.17 8.60 -5.67
N GLN A 72 -2.39 7.29 -5.63
CA GLN A 72 -1.29 6.31 -5.66
C GLN A 72 -0.50 6.38 -6.96
N GLN A 73 -1.18 6.45 -8.10
CA GLN A 73 -0.52 6.65 -9.39
C GLN A 73 0.24 7.97 -9.43
N ARG A 74 -0.34 9.04 -8.87
CA ARG A 74 0.31 10.34 -8.74
C ARG A 74 1.59 10.26 -7.95
N GLN A 75 1.53 9.67 -6.77
CA GLN A 75 2.70 9.51 -5.91
C GLN A 75 3.77 8.63 -6.58
N ALA A 76 3.38 7.61 -7.33
CA ALA A 76 4.33 6.72 -8.02
C ALA A 76 5.19 7.48 -9.03
N TYR A 77 4.59 8.28 -9.93
CA TYR A 77 5.37 9.04 -10.90
C TYR A 77 6.11 10.23 -10.28
N LEU A 78 5.58 10.87 -9.23
CA LEU A 78 6.28 11.95 -8.53
C LEU A 78 7.51 11.42 -7.78
N SER A 79 7.38 10.28 -7.09
CA SER A 79 8.49 9.59 -6.44
C SER A 79 9.55 9.13 -7.45
N THR A 80 9.13 8.74 -8.66
CA THR A 80 10.05 8.42 -9.75
C THR A 80 10.90 9.64 -10.15
N VAL A 81 10.27 10.81 -10.30
CA VAL A 81 10.97 12.06 -10.63
C VAL A 81 11.90 12.51 -9.49
N GLU A 82 11.43 12.42 -8.25
CA GLU A 82 12.25 12.73 -7.07
C GLU A 82 13.49 11.84 -7.01
N LYS A 83 13.29 10.51 -7.15
CA LYS A 83 14.39 9.55 -7.16
C LYS A 83 15.35 9.82 -8.32
N PHE A 84 14.84 10.21 -9.49
CA PHE A 84 15.67 10.59 -10.63
C PHE A 84 16.57 11.79 -10.30
N ILE A 85 16.04 12.85 -9.69
CA ILE A 85 16.82 14.03 -9.32
C ILE A 85 17.86 13.67 -8.25
N GLN A 86 17.45 12.91 -7.23
CA GLN A 86 18.37 12.42 -6.20
C GLN A 86 19.52 11.62 -6.80
N LEU A 87 19.23 10.66 -7.70
CA LEU A 87 20.28 9.85 -8.33
C LEU A 87 21.15 10.67 -9.30
N SER A 88 20.59 11.67 -9.98
CA SER A 88 21.32 12.40 -11.03
C SER A 88 22.18 13.53 -10.49
N PHE A 89 21.70 14.22 -9.44
CA PHE A 89 22.35 15.41 -8.88
C PHE A 89 23.10 15.12 -7.57
N HIS A 90 22.88 13.97 -6.93
CA HIS A 90 23.74 13.49 -5.86
C HIS A 90 25.00 12.87 -6.45
N ARG A 91 26.11 13.61 -6.41
CA ARG A 91 27.39 13.18 -6.97
C ARG A 91 28.47 13.28 -5.90
N GLU A 92 28.96 12.14 -5.47
CA GLU A 92 30.14 11.97 -4.61
C GLU A 92 30.69 10.56 -4.90
N LYS A 93 31.98 10.34 -4.63
CA LYS A 93 32.62 9.04 -4.89
C LYS A 93 31.97 7.89 -4.12
N GLN A 94 31.68 8.13 -2.85
CA GLN A 94 31.05 7.13 -1.99
C GLN A 94 29.63 6.82 -2.47
N GLY A 95 29.36 5.55 -2.79
CA GLY A 95 28.03 5.12 -3.24
C GLY A 95 27.71 5.42 -4.71
N TYR A 96 28.69 5.86 -5.52
CA TYR A 96 28.50 6.13 -6.95
C TYR A 96 27.98 4.90 -7.71
N GLU A 97 28.63 3.75 -7.56
CA GLU A 97 28.24 2.51 -8.26
C GLU A 97 26.81 2.08 -7.94
N GLU A 98 26.40 2.21 -6.68
CA GLU A 98 25.04 1.88 -6.25
C GLU A 98 24.02 2.84 -6.87
N ARG A 99 24.29 4.16 -6.82
CA ARG A 99 23.43 5.16 -7.45
C ARG A 99 23.33 4.95 -8.96
N ARG A 100 24.44 4.63 -9.63
CA ARG A 100 24.50 4.29 -11.05
C ARG A 100 23.63 3.07 -11.39
N ALA A 101 23.75 2.00 -10.62
CA ALA A 101 22.96 0.79 -10.82
C ALA A 101 21.45 1.04 -10.62
N GLN A 102 21.09 1.89 -9.67
CA GLN A 102 19.70 2.31 -9.46
C GLN A 102 19.20 3.21 -10.60
N ALA A 103 20.04 4.14 -11.08
CA ALA A 103 19.72 5.05 -12.18
C ALA A 103 19.45 4.28 -13.48
N LYS A 104 20.25 3.25 -13.78
CA LYS A 104 20.08 2.39 -14.96
C LYS A 104 18.72 1.68 -15.01
N LYS A 105 18.12 1.37 -13.86
CA LYS A 105 16.78 0.76 -13.79
C LYS A 105 15.65 1.78 -13.90
N LEU A 106 15.92 3.03 -13.51
CA LEU A 106 14.93 4.10 -13.41
C LEU A 106 14.81 4.93 -14.70
N MET A 107 15.89 5.03 -15.46
CA MET A 107 16.01 5.91 -16.62
C MET A 107 16.05 5.08 -17.91
N LYS A 108 15.60 5.67 -19.02
CA LYS A 108 15.87 5.15 -20.36
C LYS A 108 17.35 5.34 -20.69
N ASP A 109 17.92 4.47 -21.51
CA ASP A 109 19.36 4.45 -21.79
C ASP A 109 19.92 5.81 -22.23
N GLU A 110 19.20 6.56 -23.07
CA GLU A 110 19.68 7.88 -23.51
C GLU A 110 19.73 8.88 -22.34
N VAL A 111 18.72 8.88 -21.46
CA VAL A 111 18.72 9.73 -20.26
C VAL A 111 19.81 9.29 -19.28
N PHE A 112 19.97 7.98 -19.09
CA PHE A 112 21.00 7.43 -18.22
C PHE A 112 22.41 7.90 -18.62
N GLN A 113 22.72 7.85 -19.91
CA GLN A 113 24.03 8.25 -20.44
C GLN A 113 24.32 9.75 -20.26
N LEU A 114 23.30 10.62 -20.17
CA LEU A 114 23.50 12.04 -19.89
C LEU A 114 24.03 12.30 -18.48
N PHE A 115 23.57 11.54 -17.48
CA PHE A 115 23.93 11.74 -16.07
C PHE A 115 25.07 10.81 -15.60
N TYR A 116 25.21 9.65 -16.25
CA TYR A 116 26.22 8.64 -15.97
C TYR A 116 27.00 8.27 -17.25
N PRO A 117 27.77 9.21 -17.83
CA PRO A 117 28.49 8.99 -19.09
C PRO A 117 29.63 7.99 -18.98
N THR A 118 30.11 7.72 -17.76
CA THR A 118 31.24 6.83 -17.47
C THR A 118 30.81 5.68 -16.56
N ASP A 119 31.62 4.63 -16.52
CA ASP A 119 31.44 3.52 -15.58
C ASP A 119 31.95 3.87 -14.18
N THR A 120 32.92 4.79 -14.08
CA THR A 120 33.59 5.20 -12.85
C THR A 120 33.36 6.66 -12.51
N PHE A 121 33.56 7.00 -11.23
CA PHE A 121 33.51 8.38 -10.75
C PHE A 121 34.81 9.12 -11.11
N GLU A 122 34.71 10.13 -11.98
CA GLU A 122 35.85 10.84 -12.56
C GLU A 122 36.24 12.13 -11.80
N MET A 123 35.45 12.56 -10.81
CA MET A 123 35.73 13.79 -10.06
C MET A 123 36.63 13.50 -8.85
N ASP A 124 37.26 14.55 -8.31
CA ASP A 124 38.07 14.47 -7.08
C ASP A 124 37.24 13.94 -5.88
N ASP A 125 37.89 13.25 -4.94
CA ASP A 125 37.26 12.67 -3.76
C ASP A 125 36.56 13.70 -2.86
N THR A 126 36.96 14.98 -2.95
CA THR A 126 36.34 16.10 -2.21
C THR A 126 35.13 16.70 -2.93
N TYR A 127 34.82 16.27 -4.16
CA TYR A 127 33.66 16.74 -4.89
C TYR A 127 32.37 16.13 -4.33
N VAL A 128 31.46 16.99 -3.89
CA VAL A 128 30.14 16.59 -3.41
C VAL A 128 29.09 17.52 -4.01
N SER A 129 28.07 16.95 -4.65
CA SER A 129 26.88 17.64 -5.12
C SER A 129 25.66 16.98 -4.52
N LYS A 130 24.70 17.76 -3.99
CA LYS A 130 23.47 17.26 -3.38
C LYS A 130 22.26 18.15 -3.72
N PRO A 131 21.16 17.57 -4.26
CA PRO A 131 19.93 18.31 -4.47
C PRO A 131 19.15 18.47 -3.15
N SER A 132 18.48 19.61 -2.99
CA SER A 132 17.64 19.96 -1.84
C SER A 132 16.41 20.77 -2.28
N ASP A 133 15.47 20.98 -1.35
CA ASP A 133 14.33 21.89 -1.52
C ASP A 133 13.48 21.62 -2.77
N MET A 134 13.28 20.33 -3.07
CA MET A 134 12.60 19.89 -4.28
C MET A 134 11.10 20.18 -4.22
N LYS A 135 10.57 20.75 -5.30
CA LYS A 135 9.15 21.01 -5.53
C LYS A 135 8.78 20.47 -6.90
N LEU A 136 7.73 19.65 -6.93
CA LEU A 136 7.26 18.99 -8.15
C LEU A 136 5.87 19.51 -8.52
N TYR A 137 5.72 19.92 -9.77
CA TYR A 137 4.49 20.47 -10.33
C TYR A 137 4.05 19.65 -11.54
N LEU A 138 2.76 19.33 -11.60
CA LEU A 138 2.18 18.60 -12.73
C LEU A 138 1.61 19.60 -13.74
N GLN A 139 1.98 19.46 -15.02
CA GLN A 139 1.53 20.39 -16.05
C GLN A 139 0.05 20.17 -16.41
N ALA A 140 -0.42 18.91 -16.44
CA ALA A 140 -1.84 18.54 -16.42
C ALA A 140 -1.94 17.03 -16.12
N TYR A 141 -2.82 16.63 -15.19
CA TYR A 141 -3.09 15.21 -14.94
C TYR A 141 -4.20 14.71 -15.88
N MET A 142 -3.89 13.69 -16.67
CA MET A 142 -4.88 12.93 -17.44
C MET A 142 -5.00 11.53 -16.85
N ILE A 143 -6.22 11.14 -16.46
CA ILE A 143 -6.50 9.80 -15.94
C ILE A 143 -6.14 8.77 -17.02
N GLY A 144 -5.33 7.77 -16.66
CA GLY A 144 -4.90 6.72 -17.57
C GLY A 144 -3.77 7.11 -18.53
N ALA A 145 -3.15 8.28 -18.36
CA ALA A 145 -2.00 8.67 -19.16
C ALA A 145 -0.84 7.68 -18.98
N SER A 146 -0.31 7.18 -20.09
CA SER A 146 0.90 6.37 -20.11
C SER A 146 2.17 7.22 -20.02
N GLN A 147 2.06 8.54 -20.14
CA GLN A 147 3.15 9.50 -20.08
C GLN A 147 2.71 10.73 -19.29
N VAL A 148 3.59 11.23 -18.43
CA VAL A 148 3.36 12.40 -17.58
C VAL A 148 4.56 13.33 -17.67
N GLU A 149 4.29 14.63 -17.72
CA GLU A 149 5.31 15.68 -17.65
C GLU A 149 5.25 16.37 -16.28
N VAL A 150 6.40 16.40 -15.62
CA VAL A 150 6.56 16.97 -14.27
C VAL A 150 7.60 18.08 -14.35
N ILE A 151 7.23 19.27 -13.89
CA ILE A 151 8.19 20.35 -13.67
C ILE A 151 8.78 20.18 -12.27
N ALA A 152 10.09 20.08 -12.20
CA ALA A 152 10.82 20.01 -10.94
C ALA A 152 11.63 21.28 -10.72
N GLU A 153 11.40 21.95 -9.60
CA GLU A 153 12.24 23.02 -9.06
C GLU A 153 13.02 22.46 -7.87
N PHE A 154 14.35 22.63 -7.85
CA PHE A 154 15.17 22.22 -6.71
C PHE A 154 16.44 23.07 -6.62
N GLN A 155 17.04 23.11 -5.43
CA GLN A 155 18.38 23.66 -5.26
C GLN A 155 19.41 22.54 -5.38
N ASN A 156 20.57 22.83 -5.93
CA ASN A 156 21.70 21.92 -5.90
C ASN A 156 22.87 22.63 -5.23
N THR A 157 23.37 22.04 -4.14
CA THR A 157 24.56 22.53 -3.43
C THR A 157 25.76 21.70 -3.86
N MET A 158 26.78 22.37 -4.38
CA MET A 158 28.03 21.77 -4.82
C MET A 158 29.16 22.25 -3.93
N THR A 159 29.97 21.33 -3.43
CA THR A 159 31.18 21.59 -2.65
C THR A 159 32.38 21.10 -3.46
N ILE A 160 33.37 21.99 -3.66
CA ILE A 160 34.59 21.68 -4.40
C ILE A 160 35.81 21.91 -3.51
N GLY A 161 36.70 20.92 -3.48
CA GLY A 161 38.00 21.01 -2.83
C GLY A 161 37.94 20.86 -1.31
N ALA A 162 39.09 20.53 -0.71
CA ALA A 162 39.23 20.35 0.73
C ALA A 162 38.89 21.62 1.54
N ASN A 163 38.98 22.80 0.92
CA ASN A 163 38.68 24.09 1.54
C ASN A 163 37.17 24.37 1.66
N GLY A 164 36.32 23.52 1.06
CA GLY A 164 34.87 23.58 1.23
C GLY A 164 34.18 24.74 0.52
N THR A 165 34.71 25.21 -0.62
CA THR A 165 34.02 26.23 -1.42
C THR A 165 32.68 25.67 -1.87
N THR A 166 31.60 26.38 -1.56
CA THR A 166 30.23 25.95 -1.86
C THR A 166 29.58 26.88 -2.87
N ASP A 167 29.04 26.27 -3.92
CA ASP A 167 28.20 26.93 -4.90
C ASP A 167 26.78 26.38 -4.80
N LYS A 168 25.79 27.26 -4.94
CA LYS A 168 24.38 26.87 -4.95
C LYS A 168 23.76 27.26 -6.27
N THR A 169 22.95 26.37 -6.82
CA THR A 169 22.17 26.64 -8.03
C THR A 169 20.69 26.34 -7.78
N LYS A 170 19.81 27.18 -8.33
CA LYS A 170 18.39 26.88 -8.45
C LYS A 170 18.14 26.31 -9.85
N ASN A 171 17.63 25.09 -9.91
CA ASN A 171 17.40 24.34 -11.13
C ASN A 171 15.89 24.19 -11.34
N VAL A 172 15.46 24.40 -12.58
CA VAL A 172 14.09 24.13 -13.04
C VAL A 172 14.18 23.26 -14.30
N MET A 173 13.54 22.10 -14.26
CA MET A 173 13.54 21.16 -15.37
C MET A 173 12.16 20.56 -15.60
N LYS A 174 11.90 20.15 -16.84
CA LYS A 174 10.77 19.31 -17.20
C LYS A 174 11.25 17.88 -17.34
N VAL A 175 10.67 16.98 -16.55
CA VAL A 175 10.97 15.56 -16.55
C VAL A 175 9.77 14.81 -17.13
N THR A 176 10.01 14.02 -18.17
CA THR A 176 9.00 13.15 -18.78
C THR A 176 9.17 11.75 -18.23
N VAL A 177 8.09 11.21 -17.67
CA VAL A 177 8.03 9.83 -17.18
C VAL A 177 6.98 9.05 -17.94
N GLN A 178 7.32 7.82 -18.31
CA GLN A 178 6.46 6.91 -19.04
C GLN A 178 6.23 5.63 -18.27
N LYS A 179 4.99 5.15 -18.26
CA LYS A 179 4.61 3.89 -17.62
C LYS A 179 5.05 2.72 -18.49
N THR A 180 5.86 1.84 -17.91
CA THR A 180 6.24 0.53 -18.47
C THR A 180 5.34 -0.56 -17.89
N GLN A 181 5.56 -1.83 -18.27
CA GLN A 181 4.79 -2.97 -17.74
C GLN A 181 4.96 -3.13 -16.22
N GLU A 182 6.11 -2.75 -15.68
CA GLU A 182 6.44 -2.93 -14.26
C GLU A 182 6.41 -1.61 -13.48
N ASN A 183 7.01 -0.54 -14.02
CA ASN A 183 7.32 0.69 -13.26
C ASN A 183 7.12 1.96 -14.11
N TRP A 184 7.21 3.13 -13.49
CA TRP A 184 7.44 4.38 -14.22
C TRP A 184 8.93 4.55 -14.52
N GLN A 185 9.27 4.97 -15.74
CA GLN A 185 10.65 5.18 -16.19
C GLN A 185 10.80 6.62 -16.69
N VAL A 186 11.93 7.26 -16.39
CA VAL A 186 12.26 8.59 -16.94
C VAL A 186 12.74 8.43 -18.38
N THR A 187 12.06 9.10 -19.32
CA THR A 187 12.33 8.95 -20.76
C THR A 187 12.87 10.21 -21.43
N ASN A 188 12.65 11.38 -20.83
CA ASN A 188 13.18 12.65 -21.33
C ASN A 188 13.37 13.67 -20.20
N VAL A 189 14.33 14.57 -20.36
CA VAL A 189 14.61 15.67 -19.44
C VAL A 189 14.94 16.91 -20.26
N GLU A 190 14.31 18.03 -19.93
CA GLU A 190 14.55 19.32 -20.55
C GLU A 190 14.89 20.34 -19.45
N GLU A 191 16.07 20.95 -19.55
CA GLU A 191 16.44 22.06 -18.68
C GLU A 191 15.66 23.31 -19.10
N LEU A 192 14.96 23.93 -18.14
CA LEU A 192 14.18 25.15 -18.37
C LEU A 192 14.91 26.39 -17.85
N SER A 193 15.59 26.27 -16.71
CA SER A 193 16.38 27.36 -16.12
C SER A 193 17.38 26.84 -15.10
N VAL A 194 18.57 27.41 -15.10
CA VAL A 194 19.57 27.28 -14.04
C VAL A 194 20.02 28.67 -13.60
N GLN A 195 19.99 28.93 -12.31
CA GLN A 195 20.38 30.21 -11.73
C GLN A 195 21.38 29.99 -10.60
N ILE A 196 22.49 30.71 -10.62
CA ILE A 196 23.44 30.70 -9.50
C ILE A 196 22.83 31.51 -8.35
N ILE A 197 22.81 30.92 -7.16
CA ILE A 197 22.42 31.59 -5.93
C ILE A 197 23.70 32.17 -5.36
N ALA A 198 23.85 33.50 -5.42
CA ALA A 198 24.98 34.17 -4.79
C ALA A 198 24.96 33.91 -3.28
N SER A 199 26.09 33.43 -2.76
CA SER A 199 26.33 33.16 -1.34
C SER A 199 26.38 34.44 -0.50
#